data_AF-A0A350D0Q7-F1
#
_entry.id   AF-A0A350D0Q7-F1
#
_cell.length_a   1.000
_cell.length_b   1.000
_cell.length_c   1.000
_cell.angle_alpha   90.00
_cell.angle_beta   90.00
_cell.angle_gamma   90.00
#
_symmetry.space_group_name_H-M   'P 1'
#
loop_
_entity.id
_entity.type
_entity.pdbx_description
1 polymer ?
#
loop_
_entity_poly.entity_id
_entity_poly.type
_entity_poly.pdbx_seq_one_letter_code
_entity_poly.pdbx_strand_id
1 'polypeptide(L)' 'MEEMPLPEEIKEKILQKVSNKALALKAFEYIKLVKRGDGSIWVKEEFEDINNHALWFMVLACVNYAQRILKGEDID' A
#
# COMPACT_ATOMS: atom_id res chain seq x y z
N MET A 1 -3.56 -18.82 -2.72
CA MET A 1 -3.08 -17.45 -2.46
C MET A 1 -4.31 -16.65 -2.06
N GLU A 2 -4.25 -15.90 -0.98
CA GLU A 2 -5.39 -15.14 -0.46
C GLU A 2 -5.10 -13.64 -0.60
N GLU A 3 -6.05 -12.91 -1.15
CA GLU A 3 -5.95 -11.46 -1.34
C GLU A 3 -6.92 -10.77 -0.40
N MET A 4 -6.43 -9.75 0.29
CA MET A 4 -7.22 -8.97 1.24
C MET A 4 -6.83 -7.50 1.16
N PRO A 5 -7.72 -6.58 1.56
CA PRO A 5 -7.35 -5.17 1.69
C PRO A 5 -6.16 -5.02 2.65
N LEU A 6 -5.43 -3.91 2.48
CA LEU A 6 -4.45 -3.49 3.48
C LEU A 6 -5.10 -3.42 4.88
N PRO A 7 -4.46 -3.97 5.92
CA PRO A 7 -4.90 -3.79 7.30
C PRO A 7 -4.99 -2.31 7.70
N GLU A 8 -6.00 -1.94 8.49
CA GLU A 8 -6.23 -0.55 8.91
C GLU A 8 -5.03 0.05 9.67
N GLU A 9 -4.37 -0.74 10.52
CA GLU A 9 -3.17 -0.28 11.24
C GLU A 9 -2.05 0.18 10.28
N ILE A 10 -1.87 -0.53 9.16
CA ILE A 10 -0.87 -0.17 8.14
C ILE A 10 -1.31 1.10 7.41
N LYS A 11 -2.60 1.21 7.07
CA LYS A 11 -3.16 2.41 6.43
C LYS A 11 -2.97 3.64 7.31
N GLU A 12 -3.25 3.54 8.61
CA GLU A 12 -3.08 4.62 9.57
C GLU A 12 -1.62 5.10 9.66
N LYS A 13 -0.67 4.17 9.77
CA LYS A 13 0.78 4.48 9.76
C LYS A 13 1.20 5.21 8.49
N ILE A 14 0.72 4.76 7.32
CA ILE A 14 1.00 5.43 6.04
C ILE A 14 0.38 6.84 6.00
N LEU A 15 -0.86 6.99 6.48
CA LEU A 15 -1.56 8.28 6.52
C LEU A 15 -0.92 9.31 7.45
N GLN A 16 -0.15 8.87 8.45
CA GLN A 16 0.66 9.75 9.28
C GLN A 16 1.90 10.27 8.56
N LYS A 17 2.45 9.50 7.59
CA LYS A 17 3.66 9.87 6.85
C LYS A 17 3.39 10.74 5.62
N VAL A 18 2.34 10.44 4.87
CA VAL A 18 2.05 11.09 3.59
C VAL A 18 1.34 12.44 3.76
N SER A 19 1.75 13.43 2.97
CA SER A 19 1.19 14.79 3.04
C SER A 19 -0.24 14.87 2.48
N ASN A 20 -0.54 14.10 1.43
CA ASN A 20 -1.86 14.12 0.76
C ASN A 20 -2.68 12.89 1.15
N LYS A 21 -3.40 13.00 2.27
CA LYS A 21 -4.22 11.92 2.84
C LYS A 21 -5.36 11.49 1.91
N ALA A 22 -6.02 12.43 1.22
CA ALA A 22 -7.10 12.12 0.31
C ALA A 22 -6.62 11.25 -0.87
N LEU A 23 -5.45 11.59 -1.41
CA LEU A 23 -4.84 10.81 -2.49
C LEU A 23 -4.37 9.43 -2.00
N ALA A 24 -3.84 9.35 -0.78
CA ALA A 24 -3.45 8.07 -0.16
C ALA A 24 -4.64 7.14 0.11
N LEU A 25 -5.76 7.69 0.59
CA LEU A 25 -7.01 6.94 0.76
C LEU A 25 -7.48 6.34 -0.56
N LYS A 26 -7.47 7.13 -1.63
CA LYS A 26 -7.78 6.64 -2.98
C LYS A 26 -6.77 5.60 -3.46
N ALA A 27 -5.49 5.78 -3.16
CA ALA A 27 -4.45 4.82 -3.52
C ALA A 27 -4.66 3.45 -2.86
N PHE A 28 -5.17 3.39 -1.62
CA PHE A 28 -5.45 2.13 -0.93
C PHE A 28 -6.49 1.24 -1.63
N GLU A 29 -7.38 1.82 -2.46
CA GLU A 29 -8.35 1.07 -3.25
C GLU A 29 -7.67 0.15 -4.29
N TYR A 30 -6.45 0.49 -4.69
CA TYR A 30 -5.67 -0.25 -5.67
C TYR A 30 -4.62 -1.18 -5.05
N ILE A 31 -4.54 -1.26 -3.71
CA ILE A 31 -3.47 -1.99 -3.03
C ILE A 31 -4.04 -3.15 -2.23
N LYS A 32 -3.43 -4.33 -2.40
CA LYS A 32 -3.84 -5.56 -1.74
C LYS A 32 -2.69 -6.20 -0.99
N LEU A 33 -3.00 -6.77 0.16
CA LEU A 33 -2.15 -7.71 0.86
C LEU A 33 -2.38 -9.11 0.28
N VAL A 34 -1.31 -9.84 0.04
CA VAL A 34 -1.32 -11.17 -0.55
C VAL A 34 -0.65 -12.14 0.41
N LYS A 35 -1.42 -13.09 0.93
CA LYS A 35 -0.90 -14.21 1.70
C LYS A 35 -0.64 -15.38 0.76
N ARG A 36 0.62 -15.75 0.62
CA ARG A 36 1.07 -16.86 -0.23
C ARG A 36 0.89 -18.20 0.47
N GLY A 37 0.91 -19.28 -0.31
CA GLY A 37 0.70 -20.65 0.19
C GLY A 37 1.80 -21.14 1.13
N ASP A 38 2.99 -20.55 1.05
CA ASP A 38 4.13 -20.78 1.94
C ASP A 38 4.05 -19.96 3.24
N GLY A 39 2.96 -19.19 3.45
CA GLY A 39 2.76 -18.32 4.60
C GLY A 39 3.42 -16.94 4.47
N SER A 40 4.19 -16.68 3.40
CA SER A 40 4.78 -15.35 3.18
C SER A 40 3.71 -14.30 2.83
N ILE A 41 3.96 -13.06 3.25
CA ILE A 41 3.07 -11.91 3.02
C ILE A 41 3.71 -10.97 2.00
N TRP A 42 2.93 -10.49 1.05
CA TRP A 42 3.35 -9.56 0.02
C TRP A 42 2.34 -8.43 -0.13
N VAL A 43 2.76 -7.27 -0.65
CA VAL A 43 1.87 -6.16 -1.02
C VAL A 43 1.94 -5.95 -2.53
N LYS A 44 0.80 -6.02 -3.21
CA LYS A 44 0.69 -5.76 -4.65
C LYS A 44 -0.21 -4.55 -4.90
N GLU A 45 -0.05 -3.94 -6.07
CA GLU A 45 -0.97 -2.96 -6.61
C GLU A 45 -1.67 -3.45 -7.87
N GLU A 46 -2.84 -2.89 -8.16
CA GLU A 46 -3.63 -3.12 -9.37
C GLU A 46 -4.09 -1.76 -9.93
N PHE A 47 -3.15 -0.94 -10.39
CA PHE A 47 -3.40 0.38 -10.93
C PHE A 47 -3.04 0.48 -12.42
N GLU A 48 -4.05 0.73 -13.25
CA GLU A 48 -3.92 0.68 -14.72
C GLU A 48 -3.84 2.07 -15.39
N ASP A 49 -4.30 3.14 -14.72
CA ASP A 49 -4.34 4.49 -15.29
C ASP A 49 -3.02 5.25 -15.07
N ILE A 50 -1.98 4.82 -15.79
CA ILE A 50 -0.65 5.43 -15.68
C ILE A 50 -0.60 6.91 -16.08
N ASN A 51 -1.62 7.46 -16.75
CA ASN A 51 -1.68 8.89 -17.09
C ASN A 51 -2.02 9.76 -15.87
N ASN A 52 -2.65 9.18 -14.86
CA ASN A 52 -2.87 9.84 -13.58
C ASN A 52 -1.61 9.69 -12.70
N HIS A 53 -0.54 10.37 -13.11
CA HIS A 53 0.79 10.28 -12.47
C HIS A 53 0.73 10.52 -10.96
N ALA A 54 -0.07 11.48 -10.49
CA ALA A 54 -0.17 11.79 -9.07
C ALA A 54 -0.68 10.58 -8.25
N LEU A 55 -1.77 9.95 -8.71
CA LEU A 55 -2.31 8.76 -8.07
C LEU A 55 -1.36 7.57 -8.23
N TRP A 56 -0.76 7.39 -9.41
CA TRP A 56 0.22 6.34 -9.66
C TRP A 56 1.39 6.40 -8.68
N PHE A 57 2.03 7.56 -8.53
CA PHE A 57 3.13 7.73 -7.57
C PHE A 57 2.68 7.52 -6.13
N MET A 58 1.47 7.94 -5.77
CA MET A 58 0.93 7.66 -4.43
C MET A 58 0.71 6.17 -4.20
N VAL A 59 0.18 5.43 -5.18
CA VAL A 59 0.04 3.96 -5.11
C VAL A 59 1.41 3.31 -4.89
N LEU A 60 2.41 3.66 -5.69
CA LEU A 60 3.77 3.11 -5.54
C LEU A 60 4.38 3.44 -4.17
N ALA A 61 4.19 4.66 -3.67
CA ALA A 61 4.66 5.07 -2.35
C ALA A 61 3.97 4.27 -1.23
N CYS A 62 2.65 4.16 -1.26
CA CYS A 62 1.89 3.38 -0.29
C CYS A 62 2.27 1.88 -0.30
N VAL A 63 2.50 1.30 -1.48
CA VAL A 63 3.01 -0.09 -1.60
C VAL A 63 4.36 -0.23 -0.90
N ASN A 64 5.30 0.68 -1.19
CA ASN A 64 6.62 0.66 -0.57
C ASN A 64 6.54 0.78 0.96
N TYR A 65 5.77 1.73 1.49
CA TYR A 65 5.61 1.89 2.93
C TYR A 65 4.95 0.67 3.57
N ALA A 66 3.92 0.11 2.96
CA ALA A 66 3.28 -1.10 3.46
C ALA A 66 4.26 -2.28 3.52
N GLN A 67 5.11 -2.46 2.49
CA GLN A 67 6.13 -3.51 2.49
C GLN A 67 7.16 -3.30 3.61
N ARG A 68 7.62 -2.07 3.83
CA ARG A 68 8.56 -1.72 4.92
C ARG A 68 7.95 -2.01 6.29
N ILE A 69 6.72 -1.54 6.53
CA ILE A 69 5.99 -1.78 7.79
C ILE A 69 5.87 -3.28 8.07
N LEU A 70 5.49 -4.10 7.08
CA LEU A 70 5.35 -5.55 7.24
C LEU A 70 6.67 -6.26 7.57
N LYS A 71 7.80 -5.69 7.15
CA LYS A 71 9.13 -6.18 7.48
C LYS A 71 9.66 -5.66 8.83
N GLY A 72 8.89 -4.81 9.51
CA GLY A 72 9.33 -4.13 10.73
C GLY A 72 10.35 -3.02 10.47
N GLU A 73 10.44 -2.53 9.24
CA GLU A 73 11.30 -1.42 8.88
C GLU A 73 10.64 -0.08 9.22
N ASP A 74 11.45 0.90 9.61
CA ASP A 74 11.01 2.28 9.75
C ASP A 74 10.57 2.83 8.38
N ILE A 75 9.61 3.75 8.36
CA ILE A 75 9.14 4.47 7.17
C ILE A 75 9.40 5.98 7.24
N ASP A 76 10.13 6.44 8.27
CA ASP A 76 10.56 7.83 8.36
C ASP A 76 11.61 8.24 7.33
#